data_AF-A0A1W1CUL0-F1
#
_entry.id   AF-A0A1W1CUL0-F1
#
_cell.length_a   1.000
_cell.length_b   1.000
_cell.length_c   1.000
_cell.angle_alpha   90.00
_cell.angle_beta   90.00
_cell.angle_gamma   90.00
#
_symmetry.space_group_name_H-M   'P 1'
#
loop_
_entity.id
_entity.type
_entity.pdbx_description
1 polymer ?
#
loop_
_entity_poly.entity_id
_entity_poly.type
_entity_poly.pdbx_seq_one_letter_code
_entity_poly.pdbx_strand_id
1 'polypeptide(L)'
;MLCVMMYDFDHNLAMAYGDEFNPNEVFAYQFREFANDVEVNYKLVSKVLVKVCDKIIKILEENVINRETLLEEESIFIEKLSDFILDRANRFREVGLQMPFVSLDYLQGYLFHNL
;
A
#
# COMPACT_ATOMS: atom_id res chain seq x y z
N MET A 1 -8.88 -16.00 3.55
CA MET A 1 -8.27 -14.76 3.02
C MET A 1 -9.37 -13.71 2.97
N LEU A 2 -9.15 -12.54 3.55
CA LEU A 2 -10.20 -11.54 3.80
C LEU A 2 -9.76 -10.19 3.22
N CYS A 3 -10.58 -9.58 2.37
CA CYS A 3 -10.41 -8.18 1.93
C CYS A 3 -11.52 -7.34 2.58
N VAL A 4 -11.24 -6.81 3.78
CA VAL A 4 -12.24 -6.07 4.58
C VAL A 4 -12.71 -4.81 3.86
N MET A 5 -11.82 -4.19 3.07
CA MET A 5 -12.09 -2.95 2.35
C MET A 5 -13.11 -3.09 1.20
N MET A 6 -13.53 -4.31 0.86
CA MET A 6 -14.60 -4.54 -0.13
C MET A 6 -16.00 -4.29 0.42
N TYR A 7 -16.14 -4.26 1.74
CA TYR A 7 -17.42 -3.98 2.39
C TYR A 7 -17.59 -2.49 2.62
N ASP A 8 -18.81 -1.98 2.45
CA ASP A 8 -19.12 -0.56 2.52
C ASP A 8 -19.24 -0.09 3.99
N PHE A 9 -18.09 0.01 4.65
CA PHE A 9 -17.94 0.54 6.00
C PHE A 9 -16.79 1.54 6.01
N ASP A 10 -16.78 2.41 7.02
CA ASP A 10 -15.61 3.26 7.28
C ASP A 10 -14.48 2.40 7.86
N HIS A 11 -13.35 2.34 7.15
CA HIS A 11 -12.24 1.45 7.49
C HIS A 11 -11.05 2.26 7.95
N ASN A 12 -10.59 1.97 9.17
CA ASN A 12 -9.31 2.43 9.67
C ASN A 12 -8.33 1.26 9.76
N LEU A 13 -7.06 1.54 9.48
CA LEU A 13 -5.98 0.60 9.70
C LEU A 13 -5.90 0.27 11.19
N ALA A 14 -5.61 -1.00 11.51
CA ALA A 14 -5.41 -1.41 12.90
C ALA A 14 -4.14 -0.80 13.52
N MET A 15 -3.14 -0.48 12.68
CA MET A 15 -1.91 0.22 13.05
C MET A 15 -1.65 1.32 12.03
N ALA A 16 -1.29 2.50 12.51
CA ALA A 16 -0.97 3.63 11.66
C ALA A 16 0.40 3.49 10.98
N TYR A 17 0.57 4.15 9.84
CA TYR A 17 1.87 4.45 9.26
C TYR A 17 2.16 5.93 9.49
N GLY A 18 3.18 6.24 10.30
CA GLY A 18 3.28 7.57 10.91
C GLY A 18 2.03 7.82 11.77
N ASP A 19 1.34 8.93 11.52
CA ASP A 19 0.09 9.28 12.19
C ASP A 19 -1.19 8.91 11.39
N GLU A 20 -1.05 8.22 10.25
CA GLU A 20 -2.17 7.97 9.34
C GLU A 20 -2.85 6.61 9.56
N PHE A 21 -4.15 6.64 9.87
CA PHE A 21 -5.01 5.47 10.03
C PHE A 21 -5.90 5.22 8.81
N ASN A 22 -6.15 6.23 7.98
CA ASN A 22 -6.96 6.08 6.79
C ASN A 22 -6.16 5.35 5.69
N PRO A 23 -6.57 4.14 5.28
CA PRO A 23 -5.87 3.36 4.26
C PRO A 23 -5.84 4.04 2.88
N ASN A 24 -6.65 5.08 2.67
CA ASN A 24 -6.70 5.87 1.45
C ASN A 24 -5.88 7.16 1.52
N GLU A 25 -5.25 7.47 2.65
CA GLU A 25 -4.38 8.64 2.83
C GLU A 25 -2.94 8.26 3.16
N VAL A 26 -2.62 6.97 3.11
CA VAL A 26 -1.22 6.50 3.17
C VAL A 26 -0.52 6.83 1.84
N PHE A 27 0.48 7.71 1.91
CA PHE A 27 1.35 8.11 0.80
C PHE A 27 2.83 7.79 1.10
N ALA A 28 3.72 8.19 0.19
CA ALA A 28 5.15 7.95 0.30
C ALA A 28 5.79 8.58 1.54
N TYR A 29 5.24 9.69 2.03
CA TYR A 29 5.71 10.36 3.24
C TYR A 29 5.51 9.51 4.48
N GLN A 30 4.30 9.01 4.72
CA GLN A 30 4.00 8.17 5.89
C GLN A 30 4.84 6.90 5.93
N PHE A 31 5.08 6.27 4.77
CA PHE A 31 6.01 5.12 4.71
C PHE A 31 7.46 5.51 4.98
N ARG A 32 7.88 6.70 4.55
CA ARG A 32 9.24 7.22 4.76
C ARG A 32 9.49 7.52 6.23
N GLU A 33 8.52 8.15 6.88
CA GLU A 33 8.48 8.43 8.31
C GLU A 33 8.48 7.14 9.12
N PHE A 34 7.53 6.22 8.85
CA PHE A 34 7.48 4.92 9.49
C PHE A 34 8.80 4.15 9.38
N ALA A 35 9.41 4.12 8.19
CA ALA A 35 10.69 3.44 7.99
C ALA A 35 11.82 4.06 8.83
N ASN A 36 11.80 5.37 9.05
CA ASN A 36 12.73 6.04 9.95
C ASN A 36 12.45 5.69 11.42
N ASP A 37 11.19 5.70 11.85
CA ASP A 37 10.79 5.40 13.23
C ASP A 37 11.14 3.96 13.63
N VAL A 38 10.99 3.02 12.70
CA VAL A 38 11.39 1.62 12.92
C VAL A 38 12.86 1.33 12.61
N GLU A 39 13.65 2.36 12.29
CA GLU A 39 15.08 2.28 11.95
C GLU A 39 15.40 1.32 10.78
N VAL A 40 14.48 1.19 9.82
CA VAL A 40 14.64 0.36 8.63
C VAL A 40 15.08 1.20 7.43
N ASN A 41 15.97 0.64 6.61
CA ASN A 41 16.38 1.30 5.38
C ASN A 41 15.19 1.51 4.43
N TYR A 42 14.76 2.75 4.27
CA TYR A 42 13.64 3.14 3.41
C TYR A 42 13.79 2.70 1.94
N LYS A 43 15.02 2.60 1.41
CA LYS A 43 15.26 2.08 0.05
C LYS A 43 14.93 0.60 -0.03
N LEU A 44 15.13 -0.15 1.05
CA LEU A 44 14.73 -1.55 1.13
C LEU A 44 13.20 -1.67 1.16
N VAL A 45 12.52 -0.86 1.98
CA VAL A 45 11.05 -0.83 2.04
C VAL A 45 10.46 -0.51 0.67
N SER A 46 10.93 0.56 0.02
CA SER A 46 10.56 0.93 -1.36
C SER A 46 10.74 -0.24 -2.33
N LYS A 47 11.92 -0.88 -2.32
CA LYS A 47 12.21 -2.00 -3.23
C LYS A 47 11.31 -3.21 -2.98
N VAL A 48 11.05 -3.55 -1.71
CA VAL A 48 10.16 -4.67 -1.35
C VAL A 48 8.73 -4.36 -1.74
N LEU A 49 8.25 -3.15 -1.48
CA LEU A 49 6.90 -2.69 -1.82
C LEU A 49 6.66 -2.78 -3.32
N VAL A 50 7.53 -2.17 -4.13
CA VAL A 50 7.43 -2.22 -5.60
C VAL A 50 7.47 -3.67 -6.10
N LYS A 51 8.38 -4.49 -5.59
CA LYS A 51 8.50 -5.91 -5.99
C LYS A 51 7.24 -6.72 -5.67
N VAL A 52 6.59 -6.47 -4.54
CA VAL A 52 5.34 -7.14 -4.16
C VAL A 52 4.20 -6.69 -5.07
N CYS A 53 4.06 -5.39 -5.30
CA CYS A 53 3.06 -4.83 -6.20
C CYS A 53 3.21 -5.36 -7.63
N ASP A 54 4.42 -5.35 -8.19
CA ASP A 54 4.71 -5.89 -9.53
C ASP A 54 4.27 -7.35 -9.67
N LYS A 55 4.48 -8.17 -8.64
CA LYS A 55 4.04 -9.57 -8.63
C LYS A 55 2.53 -9.70 -8.58
N ILE A 56 1.86 -8.89 -7.76
CA ILE A 56 0.40 -8.92 -7.65
C ILE A 56 -0.23 -8.52 -8.99
N ILE A 57 0.21 -7.42 -9.58
CA ILE A 57 -0.26 -6.93 -10.88
C ILE A 57 -0.11 -8.02 -11.93
N LYS A 58 1.09 -8.60 -12.04
CA LYS A 58 1.36 -9.67 -13.00
C LYS A 58 0.45 -10.89 -12.80
N ILE A 59 0.25 -11.35 -11.57
CA ILE A 59 -0.61 -12.51 -11.28
C ILE A 59 -2.07 -12.22 -11.64
N LEU A 60 -2.55 -11.00 -11.41
CA LEU A 60 -3.91 -10.60 -11.77
C LEU A 60 -4.09 -10.50 -13.29
N GLU A 61 -3.10 -9.96 -14.00
CA GLU A 61 -3.10 -9.90 -15.47
C GLU A 61 -3.07 -11.29 -16.12
N GLU A 62 -2.35 -12.25 -15.51
CA GLU A 62 -2.28 -13.64 -15.96
C GLU A 62 -3.61 -14.42 -15.77
N ASN A 63 -4.65 -13.80 -15.19
CA ASN A 63 -5.99 -14.37 -15.01
C ASN A 63 -5.97 -15.78 -14.38
N VAL A 64 -5.17 -15.97 -13.33
CA VAL A 64 -4.92 -17.27 -12.68
C VAL A 64 -6.18 -17.86 -12.01
N ILE A 65 -7.26 -17.07 -11.88
CA ILE A 65 -8.51 -17.53 -11.26
C ILE A 65 -9.27 -18.41 -12.25
N ASN A 66 -9.45 -19.69 -11.91
CA ASN A 66 -10.31 -20.59 -12.68
C ASN A 66 -11.77 -20.16 -12.52
N ARG A 67 -12.34 -19.62 -13.61
CA ARG A 67 -13.72 -19.10 -13.65
C ARG A 67 -14.76 -20.15 -14.04
N GLU A 68 -14.35 -21.33 -14.50
CA GLU A 68 -15.26 -22.35 -15.05
C GLU A 68 -16.21 -22.95 -14.00
N THR A 69 -15.87 -22.85 -12.72
CA THR A 69 -16.65 -23.40 -11.61
C THR A 69 -17.45 -22.35 -10.84
N LEU A 70 -17.39 -21.08 -11.25
CA LEU A 70 -18.05 -19.98 -10.54
C LEU A 70 -19.47 -19.78 -11.05
N LEU A 71 -20.39 -19.50 -10.13
CA LEU A 71 -21.69 -18.93 -10.46
C LEU A 71 -21.50 -17.52 -11.04
N GLU A 72 -22.49 -17.03 -11.79
CA GLU A 72 -22.44 -15.69 -12.40
C GLU A 72 -22.20 -14.58 -11.36
N GLU A 73 -22.91 -14.63 -10.22
CA GLU A 73 -22.74 -13.67 -9.12
C GLU A 73 -21.33 -13.72 -8.51
N GLU A 74 -20.75 -14.92 -8.39
CA GLU A 74 -19.40 -15.12 -7.88
C GLU A 74 -18.36 -14.58 -8.86
N SER A 75 -18.58 -14.77 -10.18
CA SER A 75 -17.71 -14.21 -11.22
C SER A 75 -17.70 -12.68 -11.15
N ILE A 76 -18.87 -12.05 -11.04
CA ILE A 76 -18.99 -10.59 -10.91
C ILE A 76 -18.26 -10.09 -9.65
N PHE A 77 -18.40 -10.80 -8.52
CA PHE A 77 -17.72 -10.44 -7.29
C PHE A 77 -16.20 -10.54 -7.42
N ILE A 78 -15.71 -11.63 -8.02
CA ILE A 78 -14.28 -11.87 -8.24
C ILE A 78 -13.67 -10.82 -9.18
N GLU A 79 -14.39 -10.39 -10.20
CA GLU A 79 -13.96 -9.30 -11.09
C GLU A 79 -13.81 -8.00 -10.30
N LYS A 80 -14.84 -7.58 -9.55
CA LYS A 80 -14.77 -6.38 -8.71
C LYS A 80 -13.62 -6.43 -7.70
N LEU A 81 -13.40 -7.59 -7.09
CA LEU A 81 -12.29 -7.79 -6.15
C LEU A 81 -10.94 -7.69 -6.85
N SER A 82 -10.82 -8.27 -8.05
CA SER A 82 -9.58 -8.24 -8.83
C SER A 82 -9.23 -6.82 -9.25
N ASP A 83 -10.21 -6.05 -9.73
CA ASP A 83 -10.06 -4.64 -10.09
C ASP A 83 -9.65 -3.81 -8.88
N PHE A 84 -10.32 -4.00 -7.75
CA PHE A 84 -9.98 -3.31 -6.50
C PHE A 84 -8.54 -3.58 -6.05
N ILE A 85 -8.10 -4.85 -6.08
CA ILE A 85 -6.73 -5.20 -5.71
C ILE A 85 -5.73 -4.61 -6.71
N LEU A 86 -6.06 -4.62 -8.01
CA LEU A 86 -5.20 -4.07 -9.06
C LEU A 86 -4.99 -2.57 -8.87
N ASP A 87 -6.07 -1.81 -8.63
CA ASP A 87 -6.01 -0.37 -8.36
C ASP A 87 -5.15 -0.06 -7.14
N ARG A 88 -5.35 -0.82 -6.05
CA ARG A 88 -4.50 -0.65 -4.85
C ARG A 88 -3.05 -1.01 -5.14
N ALA A 89 -2.78 -2.12 -5.84
CA ALA A 89 -1.42 -2.53 -6.15
C ALA A 89 -0.69 -1.47 -6.98
N ASN A 90 -1.36 -0.88 -7.98
CA ASN A 90 -0.83 0.22 -8.79
C ASN A 90 -0.54 1.46 -7.94
N ARG A 91 -1.48 1.88 -7.10
CA ARG A 91 -1.28 3.02 -6.18
C ARG A 91 -0.09 2.80 -5.24
N PHE A 92 0.00 1.65 -4.59
CA PHE A 92 1.12 1.35 -3.67
C PHE A 92 2.45 1.22 -4.40
N ARG A 93 2.44 0.77 -5.66
CA ARG A 93 3.62 0.75 -6.51
C ARG A 93 4.15 2.16 -6.75
N GLU A 94 3.27 3.11 -7.09
CA GLU A 94 3.64 4.52 -7.24
C GLU A 94 4.22 5.10 -5.95
N VAL A 95 3.57 4.85 -4.82
CA VAL A 95 4.06 5.22 -3.48
C VAL A 95 5.47 4.66 -3.24
N GLY A 96 5.70 3.39 -3.54
CA GLY A 96 7.00 2.75 -3.41
C GLY A 96 8.08 3.37 -4.31
N LEU A 97 7.72 3.79 -5.53
CA LEU A 97 8.62 4.48 -6.45
C LEU A 97 8.96 5.91 -6.00
N GLN A 98 8.03 6.60 -5.35
CA GLN A 98 8.23 7.98 -4.87
C GLN A 98 9.00 8.04 -3.56
N MET A 99 8.83 7.04 -2.68
CA MET A 99 9.42 6.99 -1.32
C MET A 99 10.92 7.34 -1.25
N PRO A 100 11.82 6.88 -2.15
CA PRO A 100 13.23 7.24 -2.09
C PRO A 100 13.54 8.73 -2.30
N PHE A 101 12.62 9.47 -2.90
CA PHE A 101 12.75 10.89 -3.23
C PHE A 101 12.08 11.81 -2.20
N VAL A 102 11.42 11.24 -1.20
CA VAL A 102 10.84 12.00 -0.09
C VAL A 102 11.93 12.38 0.90
N SER A 103 12.13 13.68 1.10
CA SER A 103 12.97 14.23 2.16
C SER A 103 12.15 14.44 3.44
N LEU A 104 12.79 14.22 4.59
CA LEU A 104 12.20 14.43 5.92
C LEU A 104 12.81 15.65 6.63
N ASP A 105 13.40 16.57 5.87
CA ASP A 105 14.34 17.61 6.35
C ASP A 105 13.72 18.69 7.25
N TYR A 106 12.46 18.55 7.67
CA TYR A 106 11.79 19.52 8.54
C TYR A 106 11.93 19.26 10.04
N LEU A 107 12.46 18.11 10.47
CA LEU A 107 12.52 17.75 11.91
C LEU A 107 13.91 17.79 12.56
N GLN A 108 15.01 17.80 11.79
CA GLN A 108 16.35 17.95 12.37
C GLN A 108 16.69 19.41 12.75
N GLY A 109 16.04 20.42 12.16
CA GLY A 109 16.34 21.83 12.44
C GLY A 109 15.94 22.32 13.84
N TYR A 110 14.92 21.70 14.47
CA TYR A 110 14.39 22.17 15.76
C TYR A 110 15.09 21.58 16.99
N LEU A 111 15.80 20.45 16.85
CA LEU A 111 16.49 19.79 17.96
C LEU A 111 17.92 20.33 18.20
N PHE A 112 18.54 20.98 17.22
CA PHE A 112 19.90 21.52 17.33
C PHE A 112 19.98 23.03 17.61
N HIS A 113 18.85 23.73 17.81
CA HIS A 113 18.83 25.15 18.17
C HIS A 113 18.42 25.43 19.63
N ASN A 114 18.17 24.39 20.43
CA ASN A 114 17.80 24.52 21.85
C ASN A 114 18.72 23.71 22.80
N LEU A 115 19.98 23.53 22.45
CA LEU A 115 21.03 23.00 23.34
C LEU A 115 22.18 23.99 23.49
#